data_AF-A0A1S3W1H6-F1
#
_entry.id   AF-A0A1S3W1H6-F1
#
_cell.length_a   1.000
_cell.length_b   1.000
_cell.length_c   1.000
_cell.angle_alpha   90.00
_cell.angle_beta   90.00
_cell.angle_gamma   90.00
#
_symmetry.space_group_name_H-M   'P 1'
#
loop_
_entity.id
_entity.type
_entity.pdbx_description
1 polymer ?
#
loop_
_entity_poly.entity_id
_entity_poly.type
_entity_poly.pdbx_seq_one_letter_code
_entity_poly.pdbx_strand_id
1 'polypeptide(L)'
;LTAGYYNLCDRDGYRPIARMLSRHNAILNFTCLEMRNNEQPIEAHSGAEELVKQVLSGGWAEKIEVAGENALARYDREAYDQILSNARPNGIAKFGHPALKMYGVTYLRLSDKLMKQRNFDVFKAFVKKMHANLDYCSEPETYYHFTEPMERSKPRIPLEFLLEATEPLEPY
;
A
#
# COMPACT_ATOMS: atom_id res chain seq x y z
N LEU A 1 16.82 8.46 -6.56
CA LEU A 1 17.51 9.77 -6.62
C LEU A 1 17.00 10.65 -7.76
N THR A 2 17.20 10.29 -9.03
CA THR A 2 16.81 11.13 -10.18
C THR A 2 15.31 11.44 -10.26
N ALA A 3 14.46 10.52 -9.79
CA ALA A 3 13.01 10.74 -9.67
C ALA A 3 12.60 11.73 -8.55
N GLY A 4 13.56 12.26 -7.78
CA GLY A 4 13.31 13.18 -6.67
C GLY A 4 13.17 12.51 -5.30
N TYR A 5 13.05 11.17 -5.23
CA TYR A 5 13.12 10.43 -3.97
C TYR A 5 14.58 10.25 -3.53
N TYR A 6 15.00 11.01 -2.51
CA TYR A 6 16.32 10.90 -1.90
C TYR A 6 16.38 9.75 -0.87
N ASN A 7 16.19 8.53 -1.35
CA ASN A 7 16.24 7.31 -0.55
C ASN A 7 17.60 6.62 -0.71
N LEU A 8 18.27 6.32 0.40
CA LEU A 8 19.53 5.57 0.49
C LEU A 8 19.41 4.51 1.61
N CYS A 9 20.41 3.64 1.75
CA CYS A 9 20.39 2.60 2.80
C CYS A 9 20.40 3.16 4.23
N ASP A 10 20.95 4.36 4.42
CA ASP A 10 21.06 5.09 5.69
C ASP A 10 20.15 6.34 5.75
N ARG A 11 19.26 6.51 4.75
CA ARG A 11 18.40 7.68 4.63
C ARG A 11 17.04 7.32 4.05
N ASP A 12 16.00 7.40 4.85
CA ASP A 12 14.63 7.20 4.39
C ASP A 12 14.14 8.41 3.56
N GLY A 13 13.86 8.16 2.28
CA GLY A 13 13.36 9.16 1.35
C GLY A 13 11.83 9.29 1.27
N TYR A 14 11.09 8.37 1.90
CA TYR A 14 9.63 8.23 1.78
C TYR A 14 8.88 8.62 3.04
N ARG A 15 9.41 8.31 4.23
CA ARG A 15 8.81 8.67 5.51
C ARG A 15 8.66 10.19 5.71
N PRO A 16 9.55 11.08 5.22
CA PRO A 16 9.29 12.51 5.18
C PRO A 16 8.03 12.90 4.39
N ILE A 17 7.71 12.16 3.32
CA ILE A 17 6.48 12.36 2.52
C ILE A 17 5.27 11.94 3.36
N ALA A 18 5.33 10.78 4.02
CA ALA A 18 4.27 10.33 4.92
C ALA A 18 4.03 11.34 6.07
N ARG A 19 5.11 11.84 6.69
CA ARG A 19 5.03 12.89 7.72
C ARG A 19 4.39 14.16 7.19
N MET A 20 4.75 14.58 5.97
CA MET A 20 4.13 15.72 5.31
C MET A 20 2.63 15.50 5.07
N LEU A 21 2.21 14.30 4.63
CA LEU A 21 0.80 13.97 4.42
C LEU A 21 -0.03 13.97 5.72
N SER A 22 0.59 13.66 6.87
CA SER A 22 -0.09 13.54 8.17
C SER A 22 -0.86 14.80 8.61
N ARG A 23 -0.38 16.01 8.25
CA ARG A 23 -1.10 17.26 8.59
C ARG A 23 -2.35 17.47 7.73
N HIS A 24 -2.51 16.70 6.66
CA HIS A 24 -3.60 16.83 5.68
C HIS A 24 -4.67 15.75 5.84
N ASN A 25 -4.53 14.83 6.81
CA ASN A 25 -5.37 13.63 6.91
C ASN A 25 -5.46 12.89 5.56
N ALA A 26 -4.33 12.86 4.84
CA ALA A 26 -4.24 12.31 3.49
C ALA A 26 -3.76 10.86 3.49
N ILE A 27 -4.16 10.11 2.47
CA ILE A 27 -3.73 8.73 2.24
C ILE A 27 -2.49 8.74 1.34
N LEU A 28 -1.48 7.94 1.70
CA LEU A 28 -0.36 7.66 0.80
C LEU A 28 -0.74 6.49 -0.12
N ASN A 29 -1.06 6.79 -1.39
CA ASN A 29 -1.33 5.76 -2.39
C ASN A 29 -0.02 5.37 -3.11
N PHE A 30 0.43 4.14 -2.93
CA PHE A 30 1.68 3.63 -3.51
C PHE A 30 1.44 2.64 -4.66
N THR A 31 2.50 2.09 -5.26
CA THR A 31 2.39 1.18 -6.41
C THR A 31 3.33 -0.02 -6.27
N CYS A 32 3.37 -0.88 -7.29
CA CYS A 32 4.17 -2.12 -7.35
C CYS A 32 3.72 -3.21 -6.36
N LEU A 33 2.48 -3.17 -5.87
CA LEU A 33 1.98 -4.13 -4.88
C LEU A 33 2.00 -5.60 -5.34
N GLU A 34 2.07 -5.82 -6.65
CA GLU A 34 2.03 -7.14 -7.28
C GLU A 34 3.40 -7.72 -7.63
N MET A 35 4.45 -6.89 -7.61
CA MET A 35 5.78 -7.25 -8.11
C MET A 35 6.54 -8.13 -7.12
N ARG A 36 7.31 -9.07 -7.66
CA ARG A 36 8.27 -9.91 -6.91
C ARG A 36 9.67 -9.71 -7.47
N ASN A 37 10.68 -9.76 -6.60
CA ASN A 37 12.07 -9.50 -7.01
C ASN A 37 12.57 -10.54 -8.00
N ASN A 38 12.12 -11.79 -7.88
CA ASN A 38 12.48 -12.87 -8.79
C ASN A 38 11.85 -12.77 -10.19
N GLU A 39 10.93 -11.84 -10.40
CA GLU A 39 10.35 -11.53 -11.72
C GLU A 39 11.16 -10.44 -12.46
N GLN A 40 12.17 -9.85 -11.81
CA GLN A 40 12.97 -8.76 -12.35
C GLN A 40 14.33 -9.26 -12.88
N PRO A 41 14.87 -8.65 -13.95
CA PRO A 41 16.22 -8.94 -14.40
C PRO A 41 17.26 -8.61 -13.31
N ILE A 42 18.28 -9.46 -13.16
CA ILE A 42 19.31 -9.31 -12.11
C ILE A 42 20.07 -7.98 -12.29
N GLU A 43 20.40 -7.64 -13.53
CA GLU A 43 21.09 -6.42 -13.93
C GLU A 43 20.32 -5.13 -13.60
N ALA A 44 19.01 -5.22 -13.35
CA ALA A 44 18.20 -4.07 -12.97
C ALA A 44 18.39 -3.67 -11.50
N HIS A 45 18.98 -4.54 -10.67
CA HIS A 45 19.13 -4.33 -9.22
C HIS A 45 17.81 -3.90 -8.55
N SER A 46 16.70 -4.49 -8.96
CA SER A 46 15.36 -4.14 -8.48
C SER A 46 15.01 -4.83 -7.17
N GLY A 47 14.63 -4.04 -6.15
CA GLY A 47 14.08 -4.51 -4.87
C GLY A 47 12.66 -3.98 -4.67
N ALA A 48 11.71 -4.48 -5.45
CA ALA A 48 10.32 -4.01 -5.41
C ALA A 48 9.62 -4.41 -4.11
N GLU A 49 9.89 -5.62 -3.61
CA GLU A 49 9.29 -6.13 -2.37
C GLU A 49 9.77 -5.34 -1.16
N GLU A 50 11.07 -5.06 -1.06
CA GLU A 50 11.66 -4.25 0.01
C GLU A 50 11.19 -2.80 -0.07
N LEU A 51 11.07 -2.24 -1.29
CA LEU A 51 10.57 -0.89 -1.48
C LEU A 51 9.13 -0.73 -1.02
N VAL A 52 8.22 -1.63 -1.41
CA VAL A 52 6.84 -1.62 -0.93
C VAL A 52 6.81 -1.72 0.59
N LYS A 53 7.58 -2.66 1.16
CA LYS A 53 7.67 -2.85 2.62
C LYS A 53 8.14 -1.57 3.33
N GLN A 54 9.18 -0.91 2.82
CA GLN A 54 9.71 0.34 3.37
C GLN A 54 8.64 1.43 3.38
N VAL A 55 7.96 1.66 2.24
CA VAL A 55 7.01 2.76 2.10
C VAL A 55 5.76 2.55 2.96
N LEU A 56 5.21 1.34 2.98
CA LEU A 56 4.07 1.02 3.84
C LEU A 56 4.43 1.16 5.33
N SER A 57 5.63 0.67 5.72
CA SER A 57 6.15 0.84 7.09
C SER A 57 6.25 2.31 7.48
N GLY A 58 6.80 3.15 6.60
CA GLY A 58 6.94 4.58 6.84
C GLY A 58 5.59 5.28 7.01
N GLY A 59 4.60 4.93 6.19
CA GLY A 59 3.24 5.45 6.32
C GLY A 59 2.59 5.10 7.66
N TRP A 60 2.64 3.81 8.03
CA TRP A 60 2.10 3.37 9.32
C TRP A 60 2.85 3.95 10.53
N ALA A 61 4.18 4.11 10.45
CA ALA A 61 4.98 4.74 11.50
C ALA A 61 4.62 6.21 11.71
N GLU A 62 4.28 6.94 10.64
CA GLU A 62 3.78 8.32 10.69
C GLU A 62 2.26 8.39 10.96
N LYS A 63 1.62 7.26 11.26
CA LYS A 63 0.20 7.14 11.62
C LYS A 63 -0.74 7.68 10.55
N ILE A 64 -0.39 7.46 9.28
CA ILE A 64 -1.27 7.76 8.16
C ILE A 64 -1.79 6.48 7.52
N GLU A 65 -2.91 6.62 6.83
CA GLU A 65 -3.46 5.56 6.00
C GLU A 65 -2.60 5.38 4.74
N VAL A 66 -2.39 4.11 4.36
CA VAL A 66 -1.66 3.73 3.15
C VAL A 66 -2.55 2.90 2.25
N ALA A 67 -2.58 3.25 0.97
CA ALA A 67 -3.27 2.52 -0.08
C ALA A 67 -2.27 2.14 -1.18
N GLY A 68 -2.70 1.37 -2.17
CA GLY A 68 -1.83 1.14 -3.31
C GLY A 68 -2.46 0.49 -4.53
N GLU A 69 -1.60 0.31 -5.52
CA GLU A 69 -1.94 -0.15 -6.86
C GLU A 69 -0.97 -1.24 -7.32
N ASN A 70 -1.43 -2.09 -8.23
CA ASN A 70 -0.49 -2.84 -9.07
C ASN A 70 0.10 -1.90 -10.13
N ALA A 71 1.41 -2.03 -10.40
CA ALA A 71 2.10 -1.19 -11.37
C ALA A 71 1.82 -1.64 -12.82
N LEU A 72 1.73 -2.95 -13.05
CA LEU A 72 1.54 -3.56 -14.36
C LEU A 72 0.30 -4.45 -14.38
N ALA A 73 -0.29 -4.62 -15.58
CA ALA A 73 -1.47 -5.47 -15.75
C ALA A 73 -1.13 -6.96 -15.51
N ARG A 74 -1.68 -7.55 -14.44
CA ARG A 74 -1.47 -8.95 -14.05
C ARG A 74 -2.81 -9.64 -13.78
N TYR A 75 -2.94 -10.90 -14.19
CA TYR A 75 -4.21 -11.66 -14.11
C TYR A 75 -4.04 -13.04 -13.44
N ASP A 76 -2.84 -13.31 -12.94
CA ASP A 76 -2.37 -14.55 -12.35
C ASP A 76 -2.48 -14.52 -10.82
N ARG A 77 -2.44 -15.70 -10.19
CA ARG A 77 -2.67 -15.85 -8.75
C ARG A 77 -1.51 -15.29 -7.96
N GLU A 78 -0.31 -15.42 -8.49
CA GLU A 78 0.95 -15.01 -7.89
C GLU A 78 0.96 -13.50 -7.63
N ALA A 79 0.57 -12.70 -8.63
CA ALA A 79 0.39 -11.26 -8.48
C ALA A 79 -0.67 -10.91 -7.42
N TYR A 80 -1.83 -11.57 -7.45
CA TYR A 80 -2.90 -11.32 -6.48
C TYR A 80 -2.53 -11.72 -5.05
N ASP A 81 -1.83 -12.83 -4.87
CA ASP A 81 -1.35 -13.30 -3.57
C ASP A 81 -0.26 -12.36 -3.02
N GLN A 82 0.60 -11.77 -3.88
CA GLN A 82 1.55 -10.73 -3.48
C GLN A 82 0.84 -9.43 -3.03
N ILE A 83 -0.19 -9.00 -3.76
CA ILE A 83 -1.03 -7.86 -3.33
C ILE A 83 -1.67 -8.16 -1.96
N LEU A 84 -2.17 -9.38 -1.75
CA LEU A 84 -2.78 -9.79 -0.49
C LEU A 84 -1.78 -9.79 0.67
N SER A 85 -0.54 -10.24 0.45
CA SER A 85 0.50 -10.19 1.48
C SER A 85 0.87 -8.75 1.84
N ASN A 86 0.88 -7.84 0.87
CA ASN A 86 1.10 -6.42 1.14
C ASN A 86 -0.11 -5.76 1.83
N ALA A 87 -1.33 -6.14 1.45
CA ALA A 87 -2.57 -5.58 2.01
C ALA A 87 -2.74 -5.90 3.51
N ARG A 88 -2.27 -7.06 3.95
CA ARG A 88 -2.27 -7.50 5.35
C ARG A 88 -1.01 -8.33 5.65
N PRO A 89 0.12 -7.68 5.96
CA PRO A 89 1.40 -8.37 6.14
C PRO A 89 1.42 -9.34 7.32
N ASN A 90 0.59 -9.10 8.34
CA ASN A 90 0.44 -10.01 9.48
C ASN A 90 -0.72 -11.01 9.30
N GLY A 91 -1.33 -11.07 8.12
CA GLY A 91 -2.46 -11.94 7.81
C GLY A 91 -3.79 -11.47 8.41
N ILE A 92 -4.75 -12.39 8.51
CA ILE A 92 -6.08 -12.13 9.09
C ILE A 92 -5.98 -12.29 10.61
N ALA A 93 -6.34 -11.24 11.34
CA ALA A 93 -6.44 -11.31 12.80
C ALA A 93 -7.53 -12.32 13.20
N LYS A 94 -7.20 -13.24 14.13
CA LYS A 94 -8.18 -14.20 14.67
C LYS A 94 -9.28 -13.52 15.49
N PHE A 95 -8.94 -12.40 16.12
CA PHE A 95 -9.83 -11.58 16.94
C PHE A 95 -9.48 -10.10 16.73
N GLY A 96 -10.49 -9.24 16.63
CA GLY A 96 -10.30 -7.80 16.49
C GLY A 96 -9.71 -7.38 15.15
N HIS A 97 -9.01 -6.24 15.15
CA HIS A 97 -8.48 -5.62 13.95
C HIS A 97 -7.07 -6.12 13.64
N PRO A 98 -6.70 -6.25 12.35
CA PRO A 98 -5.31 -6.49 11.98
C PRO A 98 -4.41 -5.36 12.48
N ALA A 99 -3.22 -5.71 12.98
CA ALA A 99 -2.25 -4.73 13.45
C ALA A 99 -1.83 -3.77 12.34
N LEU A 100 -1.61 -4.31 11.14
CA LEU A 100 -1.29 -3.56 9.93
C LEU A 100 -2.21 -4.01 8.80
N LYS A 101 -2.83 -3.04 8.13
CA LYS A 101 -3.69 -3.25 6.97
C LYS A 101 -3.62 -2.02 6.08
N MET A 102 -3.59 -2.24 4.77
CA MET A 102 -3.76 -1.16 3.80
C MET A 102 -5.21 -0.67 3.79
N TYR A 103 -5.40 0.64 3.69
CA TYR A 103 -6.70 1.30 3.62
C TYR A 103 -7.47 0.89 2.37
N GLY A 104 -6.78 0.76 1.23
CA GLY A 104 -7.42 0.32 -0.01
C GLY A 104 -6.42 -0.17 -1.03
N VAL A 105 -6.91 -0.96 -1.99
CA VAL A 105 -6.16 -1.35 -3.17
C VAL A 105 -6.97 -1.02 -4.42
N THR A 106 -6.35 -0.29 -5.34
CA THR A 106 -6.94 0.01 -6.65
C THR A 106 -6.28 -0.84 -7.71
N TYR A 107 -7.07 -1.63 -8.44
CA TYR A 107 -6.56 -2.54 -9.46
C TYR A 107 -6.51 -1.88 -10.85
N LEU A 108 -5.35 -1.92 -11.49
CA LEU A 108 -5.07 -1.44 -12.85
C LEU A 108 -5.12 -2.63 -13.84
N ARG A 109 -6.06 -2.70 -14.78
CA ARG A 109 -7.23 -1.84 -15.04
C ARG A 109 -8.38 -2.69 -15.60
N LEU A 110 -9.60 -2.21 -15.43
CA LEU A 110 -10.76 -2.72 -16.18
C LEU A 110 -10.45 -2.82 -17.68
N SER A 111 -10.68 -3.99 -18.25
CA SER A 111 -10.41 -4.29 -19.66
C SER A 111 -11.16 -5.55 -20.08
N ASP A 112 -11.37 -5.74 -21.38
CA ASP A 112 -11.93 -6.98 -21.91
C ASP A 112 -11.11 -8.21 -21.49
N LYS A 113 -9.79 -8.03 -21.37
CA LYS A 113 -8.89 -9.08 -20.89
C LYS A 113 -9.17 -9.46 -19.43
N LEU A 114 -9.45 -8.50 -18.55
CA LEU A 114 -9.89 -8.78 -17.18
C LEU A 114 -11.22 -9.55 -17.18
N MET A 115 -12.15 -9.15 -18.05
CA MET A 115 -13.51 -9.71 -18.11
C MET A 115 -13.61 -11.10 -18.77
N LYS A 116 -12.53 -11.63 -19.35
CA LYS A 116 -12.51 -13.02 -19.82
C LYS A 116 -12.78 -13.96 -18.65
N GLN A 117 -13.69 -14.93 -18.84
CA GLN A 117 -14.19 -15.84 -17.80
C GLN A 117 -13.11 -16.31 -16.82
N ARG A 118 -12.03 -16.92 -17.33
CA ARG A 118 -10.94 -17.43 -16.48
C ARG A 118 -10.27 -16.34 -15.65
N ASN A 119 -9.98 -15.17 -16.23
CA ASN A 119 -9.31 -14.07 -15.52
C ASN A 119 -10.25 -13.47 -14.48
N PHE A 120 -11.52 -13.30 -14.83
CA PHE A 120 -12.52 -12.75 -13.93
C PHE A 120 -12.84 -13.69 -12.76
N ASP A 121 -12.80 -15.00 -12.97
CA ASP A 121 -12.94 -15.98 -11.89
C ASP A 121 -11.79 -15.91 -10.89
N VAL A 122 -10.55 -15.73 -11.36
CA VAL A 122 -9.39 -15.52 -10.48
C VAL A 122 -9.49 -14.16 -9.77
N PHE A 123 -9.90 -13.10 -10.47
CA PHE A 123 -10.11 -11.78 -9.87
C PHE A 123 -11.20 -11.79 -8.79
N LYS A 124 -12.32 -12.48 -9.00
CA LYS A 124 -13.36 -12.67 -7.95
C LYS A 124 -12.80 -13.36 -6.71
N ALA A 125 -11.94 -14.37 -6.88
CA ALA A 125 -11.29 -15.04 -5.76
C ALA A 125 -10.33 -14.09 -5.02
N PHE A 126 -9.58 -13.25 -5.75
CA PHE A 126 -8.77 -12.19 -5.18
C PHE A 126 -9.61 -11.19 -4.37
N VAL A 127 -10.71 -10.67 -4.90
CA VAL A 127 -11.62 -9.76 -4.19
C VAL A 127 -12.18 -10.41 -2.93
N LYS A 128 -12.62 -11.67 -3.01
CA LYS A 128 -13.10 -12.42 -1.84
C LYS A 128 -12.03 -12.54 -0.75
N LYS A 129 -10.78 -12.84 -1.13
CA LYS A 129 -9.66 -12.86 -0.17
C LYS A 129 -9.35 -11.46 0.36
N MET A 130 -9.43 -10.40 -0.45
CA MET A 130 -9.26 -9.01 0.02
C MET A 130 -10.30 -8.67 1.08
N HIS A 131 -11.54 -9.14 0.93
CA HIS A 131 -12.63 -9.00 1.92
C HIS A 131 -12.55 -10.01 3.08
N ALA A 132 -11.41 -10.67 3.29
CA ALA A 132 -11.23 -11.68 4.34
C ALA A 132 -12.28 -12.81 4.30
N ASN A 133 -12.67 -13.22 3.09
CA ASN A 133 -13.71 -14.21 2.79
C ASN A 133 -15.14 -13.82 3.19
N LEU A 134 -15.38 -12.56 3.53
CA LEU A 134 -16.71 -12.00 3.72
C LEU A 134 -17.31 -11.59 2.37
N ASP A 135 -18.64 -11.53 2.33
CA ASP A 135 -19.35 -10.97 1.18
C ASP A 135 -19.10 -9.46 1.06
N TYR A 136 -19.44 -8.89 -0.11
CA TYR A 136 -19.38 -7.45 -0.30
C TYR A 136 -20.24 -6.73 0.76
N CYS A 137 -19.66 -5.69 1.36
CA CYS A 137 -20.35 -4.84 2.31
C CYS A 137 -20.45 -3.41 1.76
N SER A 138 -21.67 -2.91 1.60
CA SER A 138 -21.94 -1.56 1.09
C SER A 138 -21.71 -0.45 2.11
N GLU A 139 -21.75 -0.79 3.40
CA GLU A 139 -21.67 0.17 4.51
C GLU A 139 -20.23 0.19 5.07
N PRO A 140 -19.38 1.14 4.66
CA PRO A 140 -17.95 1.11 4.99
C PRO A 140 -17.65 1.25 6.49
N GLU A 141 -18.55 1.85 7.25
CA GLU A 141 -18.47 2.00 8.71
C GLU A 141 -18.45 0.64 9.42
N THR A 142 -19.08 -0.40 8.84
CA THR A 142 -19.13 -1.75 9.42
C THR A 142 -17.78 -2.45 9.44
N TYR A 143 -16.86 -2.03 8.55
CA TYR A 143 -15.47 -2.47 8.52
C TYR A 143 -14.50 -1.32 8.80
N TYR A 144 -14.98 -0.34 9.57
CA TYR A 144 -14.20 0.76 10.16
C TYR A 144 -13.55 1.66 9.11
N HIS A 145 -14.25 1.89 8.00
CA HIS A 145 -13.92 2.93 7.02
C HIS A 145 -14.97 4.04 7.14
N PHE A 146 -14.73 4.96 8.07
CA PHE A 146 -15.63 6.09 8.27
C PHE A 146 -15.31 7.19 7.27
N THR A 147 -16.34 7.78 6.69
CA THR A 147 -16.22 9.00 5.89
C THR A 147 -16.63 10.19 6.75
N GLU A 148 -15.66 11.01 7.12
CA GLU A 148 -15.89 12.23 7.90
C GLU A 148 -15.76 13.47 7.01
N PRO A 149 -16.46 14.58 7.33
CA PRO A 149 -16.26 15.84 6.63
C PRO A 149 -14.79 16.26 6.66
N MET A 150 -14.23 16.61 5.50
CA MET A 150 -12.81 16.98 5.41
C MET A 150 -12.51 18.21 6.26
N GLU A 151 -11.59 18.04 7.20
CA GLU A 151 -11.10 19.13 8.05
C GLU A 151 -10.04 19.97 7.34
N ARG A 152 -9.86 21.21 7.81
CA ARG A 152 -8.73 22.04 7.39
C ARG A 152 -7.43 21.39 7.85
N SER A 153 -6.41 21.41 6.99
CA SER A 153 -5.10 20.87 7.34
C SER A 153 -4.53 21.52 8.61
N LYS A 154 -3.88 20.69 9.45
CA LYS A 154 -3.15 21.13 10.66
C LYS A 154 -2.04 22.13 10.28
N PRO A 155 -1.44 22.88 11.24
CA PRO A 155 -0.37 23.83 10.96
C PRO A 155 0.80 23.26 10.15
N ARG A 156 1.55 24.15 9.49
CA ARG A 156 2.69 23.74 8.65
C ARG A 156 3.77 23.10 9.51
N ILE A 157 4.23 21.94 9.07
CA ILE A 157 5.41 21.27 9.61
C ILE A 157 6.63 21.93 8.95
N PRO A 158 7.54 22.54 9.72
CA PRO A 158 8.81 23.04 9.20
C PRO A 158 9.67 21.93 8.56
N LEU A 159 10.58 22.29 7.67
CA LEU A 159 11.33 21.32 6.87
C LEU A 159 12.23 20.44 7.73
N GLU A 160 12.86 21.02 8.75
CA GLU A 160 13.72 20.34 9.71
C GLU A 160 13.00 19.16 10.39
N PHE A 161 11.74 19.34 10.81
CA PHE A 161 10.93 18.28 11.41
C PHE A 161 10.46 17.24 10.39
N LEU A 162 10.32 17.59 9.11
CA LEU A 162 10.10 16.60 8.06
C LEU A 162 11.36 15.76 7.83
N LEU A 163 12.54 16.38 7.89
CA LEU A 163 13.81 15.73 7.64
C LEU A 163 14.29 14.84 8.80
N GLU A 164 13.83 15.05 10.02
CA GLU A 164 13.99 14.06 11.10
C GLU A 164 13.45 12.68 10.70
N ALA A 165 12.42 12.62 9.85
CA ALA A 165 11.86 11.37 9.35
C ALA A 165 12.80 10.61 8.40
N THR A 166 13.95 11.18 8.01
CA THR A 166 14.94 10.48 7.19
C THR A 166 15.76 9.48 7.97
N GLU A 167 15.70 9.50 9.31
CA GLU A 167 16.28 8.44 10.12
C GLU A 167 15.72 7.07 9.69
N PRO A 168 16.58 6.07 9.42
CA PRO A 168 16.13 4.74 9.01
C PRO A 168 15.17 4.11 10.02
N LEU A 169 14.22 3.34 9.51
CA LEU A 169 13.29 2.56 10.29
C LEU A 169 13.36 1.11 9.82
N GLU A 170 13.51 0.17 10.75
CA GLU A 170 13.35 -1.25 10.44
C GLU A 170 11.91 -1.52 9.98
N PRO A 171 11.70 -2.08 8.77
CA PRO A 171 10.36 -2.41 8.29
C PRO A 171 9.69 -3.45 9.19
N TYR A 172 8.35 -3.44 9.24
CA TYR A 172 7.53 -4.35 10.06
C TYR A 172 7.76 -5.85 9.86
#